data_AF-A0A7X8HJ73-F1
#
_entry.id   AF-A0A7X8HJ73-F1
#
_cell.length_a   1.000
_cell.length_b   1.000
_cell.length_c   1.000
_cell.angle_alpha   90.00
_cell.angle_beta   90.00
_cell.angle_gamma   90.00
#
_symmetry.space_group_name_H-M   'P 1'
#
loop_
_entity.id
_entity.type
_entity.pdbx_description
1 polymer ?
#
loop_
_entity_poly.entity_id
_entity_poly.type
_entity_poly.pdbx_seq_one_letter_code
_entity_poly.pdbx_strand_id
1 'polypeptide(L)'
;MDTLPVVRIRPQAQAESSLLNSLPPLALYVHVPWCVRKCPYCDFNSHQAPDTIPEADYLRALQADLEQALPLVWGRSIVSV
;
A
#
# COMPACT_ATOMS: atom_id res chain seq x y z
N MET A 1 23.41 -21.06 4.01
CA MET A 1 23.03 -20.07 2.97
C MET A 1 21.59 -20.38 2.62
N ASP A 2 20.73 -20.18 3.61
CA ASP A 2 19.39 -20.71 3.68
C ASP A 2 18.43 -19.73 3.00
N THR A 3 17.86 -20.18 1.89
CA THR A 3 16.79 -19.48 1.18
C THR A 3 15.54 -19.44 2.06
N LEU A 4 15.18 -18.25 2.53
CA LEU A 4 13.89 -17.99 3.17
C LEU A 4 12.76 -18.26 2.17
N PRO A 5 11.67 -18.95 2.55
CA PRO A 5 10.58 -19.22 1.64
C PRO A 5 9.80 -17.92 1.40
N VAL A 6 9.64 -17.56 0.13
CA VAL A 6 8.67 -16.56 -0.29
C VAL A 6 7.29 -17.02 0.16
N VAL A 7 6.72 -16.33 1.14
CA VAL A 7 5.33 -16.52 1.57
C VAL A 7 4.43 -16.10 0.42
N ARG A 8 3.94 -17.08 -0.33
CA ARG A 8 2.83 -16.88 -1.29
C ARG A 8 1.59 -16.52 -0.48
N ILE A 9 1.17 -15.26 -0.49
CA ILE A 9 -0.15 -14.86 -0.02
C ILE A 9 -1.16 -15.62 -0.88
N ARG A 10 -1.80 -16.65 -0.31
CA ARG A 10 -2.97 -17.26 -0.92
C ARG A 10 -4.07 -16.19 -0.94
N PRO A 11 -4.78 -15.98 -2.06
CA PRO A 11 -6.01 -15.22 -2.01
C PRO A 11 -6.99 -16.02 -1.16
N GLN A 12 -7.12 -15.68 0.12
CA GLN A 12 -8.21 -16.17 0.94
C GLN A 12 -9.48 -15.45 0.49
N ALA A 13 -10.04 -15.91 -0.62
CA ALA A 13 -11.42 -15.65 -0.97
C ALA A 13 -12.32 -16.52 -0.09
N GLN A 14 -12.39 -16.21 1.20
CA GLN A 14 -13.53 -16.59 2.03
C GLN A 14 -14.39 -15.34 2.15
N ALA A 15 -15.35 -15.24 1.23
CA ALA A 15 -16.36 -14.20 1.24
C ALA A 15 -17.27 -14.42 2.45
N GLU A 16 -16.94 -13.79 3.57
CA GLU A 16 -17.95 -13.46 4.56
C GLU A 16 -18.94 -12.52 3.89
N SER A 17 -20.22 -12.89 3.89
CA SER A 17 -21.29 -12.17 3.20
C SER A 17 -21.31 -10.71 3.63
N SER A 18 -20.77 -9.84 2.77
CA SER A 18 -20.78 -8.40 2.99
C SER A 18 -22.23 -7.94 3.15
N LEU A 19 -22.57 -7.27 4.26
CA LEU A 19 -23.88 -6.64 4.48
C LEU A 19 -24.10 -5.41 3.58
N LEU A 20 -23.17 -5.10 2.67
CA LEU A 20 -23.23 -3.93 1.82
C LEU A 20 -23.92 -4.28 0.50
N ASN A 21 -25.00 -3.56 0.19
CA ASN A 21 -25.70 -3.65 -1.10
C ASN A 21 -24.88 -3.11 -2.28
N SER A 22 -23.76 -2.43 -2.02
CA SER A 22 -22.84 -1.89 -3.02
C SER A 22 -21.47 -1.64 -2.39
N LEU A 23 -20.41 -1.54 -3.21
CA LEU A 23 -19.08 -1.22 -2.70
C LEU A 23 -19.08 0.19 -2.06
N PRO A 24 -18.39 0.39 -0.92
CA PRO A 24 -18.26 1.71 -0.30
C PRO A 24 -17.48 2.66 -1.23
N PRO A 25 -17.60 4.00 -1.10
CA PRO A 25 -16.83 4.96 -1.90
C PRO A 25 -15.33 4.62 -1.93
N LEU A 26 -14.71 4.75 -3.09
CA LEU A 26 -13.28 4.46 -3.26
C LEU A 26 -12.46 5.62 -2.72
N ALA A 27 -11.50 5.34 -1.84
CA ALA A 27 -10.51 6.30 -1.38
C ALA A 27 -9.10 5.77 -1.64
N LEU A 28 -8.13 6.67 -1.83
CA LEU A 28 -6.73 6.33 -2.04
C LEU A 28 -5.88 6.85 -0.88
N TYR A 29 -5.13 5.94 -0.27
CA TYR A 29 -4.10 6.27 0.72
C TYR A 29 -2.74 5.92 0.11
N VAL A 30 -1.81 6.88 0.13
CA VAL A 30 -0.43 6.68 -0.32
C VAL A 30 0.48 6.76 0.90
N HIS A 31 1.33 5.75 1.06
CA HIS A 31 2.24 5.65 2.18
C HIS A 31 3.65 6.15 1.82
N VAL A 32 4.14 7.17 2.54
CA VAL A 32 5.50 7.69 2.41
C VAL A 32 6.32 7.26 3.64
N PRO A 33 7.28 6.34 3.51
CA PRO A 33 7.88 5.67 4.66
C PRO A 33 9.07 6.42 5.29
N TRP A 34 9.31 7.70 4.96
CA TRP A 34 10.48 8.44 5.44
C TRP A 34 10.10 9.62 6.33
N CYS A 35 10.88 9.81 7.40
CA CYS A 35 10.85 11.00 8.25
C CYS A 35 12.26 11.59 8.35
N VAL A 36 12.38 12.91 8.49
CA VAL A 36 13.68 13.57 8.74
C VAL A 36 14.39 13.00 9.98
N ARG A 37 13.61 12.58 10.97
CA ARG A 37 14.03 11.86 12.19
C ARG A 37 12.88 10.99 12.65
N LYS A 38 13.18 9.78 13.13
CA LYS A 38 12.19 8.93 13.80
C LYS A 38 12.10 9.29 15.29
N CYS A 39 10.90 9.62 15.77
CA CYS A 39 10.68 9.93 17.19
C CYS A 39 10.70 8.66 18.06
N PRO A 40 11.13 8.72 19.33
CA PRO A 40 11.22 7.55 20.22
C PRO A 40 9.89 6.83 20.48
N TYR A 41 8.78 7.53 20.30
CA TYR A 41 7.42 7.02 20.51
C TYR A 41 6.67 6.81 19.18
N CYS A 42 7.32 7.01 18.03
CA CYS A 42 6.66 6.94 16.73
C CYS A 42 6.23 5.50 16.42
N ASP A 43 4.92 5.28 16.29
CA ASP A 43 4.29 4.02 15.90
C ASP A 43 3.95 3.95 14.41
N PHE A 44 4.06 5.08 13.68
CA PHE A 44 3.91 5.08 12.23
C PHE A 44 4.97 4.18 11.60
N ASN A 45 4.53 3.41 10.58
CA ASN A 45 5.42 2.64 9.72
C ASN A 45 6.28 3.62 8.91
N SER A 46 7.39 4.05 9.50
CA SER A 46 8.26 5.05 8.92
C SER A 46 9.69 4.80 9.41
N HIS A 47 10.65 5.29 8.66
CA HIS A 47 12.06 5.15 8.95
C HIS A 47 12.73 6.50 8.80
N GLN A 48 13.85 6.70 9.48
CA GLN A 48 14.66 7.89 9.22
C GLN A 48 15.07 7.87 7.75
N ALA A 49 14.90 9.01 7.08
CA ALA A 49 15.30 9.16 5.69
C ALA A 49 16.81 8.90 5.57
N PRO A 50 17.25 8.15 4.53
CA PRO A 50 18.66 8.11 4.17
C PRO A 50 19.12 9.49 3.71
N ASP A 51 20.43 9.68 3.58
CA ASP A 51 21.01 10.94 3.08
C ASP A 51 20.46 11.34 1.70
N THR A 52 20.08 10.36 0.89
CA THR A 52 19.42 10.57 -0.40
C THR A 52 18.22 9.65 -0.51
N ILE A 53 17.04 10.24 -0.65
CA ILE A 53 15.80 9.49 -0.85
C ILE A 53 15.82 8.88 -2.26
N PRO A 54 15.55 7.57 -2.40
CA PRO A 54 15.46 6.91 -3.71
C PRO A 54 14.10 7.20 -4.36
N GLU A 55 13.82 8.48 -4.63
CA GLU A 55 12.52 8.97 -5.11
C GLU A 55 12.09 8.28 -6.40
N ALA A 56 13.00 8.15 -7.37
CA ALA A 56 12.71 7.53 -8.66
C ALA A 56 12.32 6.04 -8.52
N ASP A 57 12.99 5.30 -7.64
CA ASP A 57 12.65 3.89 -7.39
C ASP A 57 11.31 3.76 -6.66
N TYR A 58 11.04 4.65 -5.70
CA TYR A 58 9.76 4.71 -5.00
C TYR A 58 8.59 5.00 -5.93
N LEU A 59 8.72 6.01 -6.80
CA LEU A 59 7.68 6.35 -7.77
C LEU A 59 7.43 5.21 -8.76
N ARG A 60 8.51 4.52 -9.20
CA ARG A 60 8.40 3.34 -10.05
C ARG A 60 7.63 2.21 -9.37
N ALA A 61 7.93 1.94 -8.09
CA ALA A 61 7.22 0.93 -7.31
C ALA A 61 5.74 1.32 -7.10
N LEU A 62 5.48 2.57 -6.72
CA LEU A 62 4.12 3.10 -6.52
C LEU A 62 3.28 2.98 -7.80
N GLN A 63 3.85 3.33 -8.95
CA GLN A 63 3.19 3.17 -10.24
C GLN A 63 2.87 1.70 -10.54
N ALA A 64 3.83 0.80 -10.33
CA ALA A 64 3.63 -0.63 -10.56
C ALA A 64 2.52 -1.22 -9.67
N ASP A 65 2.43 -0.78 -8.41
CA ASP A 65 1.36 -1.19 -7.49
C ASP A 65 -0.01 -0.67 -7.94
N LEU A 66 -0.09 0.59 -8.40
CA LEU A 66 -1.31 1.17 -8.96
C LEU A 66 -1.76 0.42 -10.21
N GLU A 67 -0.84 0.13 -11.14
CA GLU A 67 -1.10 -0.64 -12.36
C GLU A 67 -1.64 -2.05 -12.07
N GLN A 68 -1.12 -2.70 -11.02
CA GLN A 68 -1.63 -4.00 -10.56
C GLN A 68 -3.03 -3.90 -9.94
N ALA A 69 -3.33 -2.80 -9.24
CA ALA A 69 -4.63 -2.58 -8.61
C ALA A 69 -5.72 -2.10 -9.59
N LEU A 70 -5.34 -1.44 -10.68
CA LEU A 70 -6.22 -0.83 -11.68
C LEU A 70 -7.40 -1.74 -12.11
N PRO A 71 -7.20 -3.03 -12.47
CA PRO A 71 -8.28 -3.92 -12.90
C PRO A 71 -9.38 -4.13 -11.86
N LEU A 72 -9.10 -3.92 -10.58
CA LEU A 72 -10.04 -4.14 -9.48
C LEU A 72 -10.93 -2.92 -9.20
N VAL A 73 -10.51 -1.73 -9.64
CA VAL A 73 -11.14 -0.46 -9.25
C VAL A 73 -11.44 0.47 -10.43
N TRP A 74 -11.15 0.02 -11.66
CA TRP A 74 -11.30 0.82 -12.88
C TRP A 74 -12.69 1.46 -13.00
N GLY A 75 -12.72 2.73 -13.40
CA GLY A 75 -13.96 3.48 -13.61
C GLY A 75 -14.67 3.97 -12.34
N ARG A 76 -14.11 3.71 -11.14
CA ARG A 76 -14.64 4.22 -9.88
C ARG A 76 -14.00 5.57 -9.54
N SER A 77 -14.81 6.57 -9.21
CA SER A 77 -14.31 7.87 -8.74
C SER A 77 -13.68 7.77 -7.36
N ILE A 78 -12.55 8.46 -7.17
CA ILE A 78 -11.87 8.57 -5.88
C ILE A 78 -12.48 9.73 -5.09
N VAL A 79 -12.73 9.50 -3.80
CA VAL A 79 -13.12 10.52 -2.83
C VAL A 79 -12.07 10.63 -1.73
N SER A 80 -11.99 11.80 -1.09
CA SER A 80 -11.28 11.94 0.19
C SER A 80 -12.24 11.59 1.31
N VAL A 81 -11.72 10.91 2.33
CA VAL A 81 -12.42 10.57 3.58
C VAL A 81 -11.67 11.14 4.77
#